data_AF-A0A2G6BR90-F1
#
_entry.id   AF-A0A2G6BR90-F1
#
_cell.length_a   1.000
_cell.length_b   1.000
_cell.length_c   1.000
_cell.angle_alpha   90.00
_cell.angle_beta   90.00
_cell.angle_gamma   90.00
#
_symmetry.space_group_name_H-M   'P 1'
#
loop_
_entity.id
_entity.type
_entity.pdbx_description
1 polymer ?
#
loop_
_entity_poly.entity_id
_entity_poly.type
_entity_poly.pdbx_seq_one_letter_code
_entity_poly.pdbx_strand_id
1 'polypeptide(L)'
;MSSLLKKYMGLLLLGALAFGYILPSISVLKPFLPYTLITMLFFSFLKLKLNIKYFLRPQLAFYPFVVWLIVPATTIFFTRNLDSAYATGLFFTAITPSALGSPVVISLLNGDRELNISFVVLFNLAAPLTYALLPLLMLKGQNSVNVPTTAIMSKVAFIVFLPLLLASAVRKFKKLTDAINKKSGNANALIMLATVAIAVAASANRIKSAEAAVIFKLFSLTFGMAIMNYGLGFIASVKNNKLYRTLPVVFGHKNTVLSILVCISNFSDEAAVPAVFYLISHHILNAAMLHLFPAK
;
A
#
# COMPACT_ATOMS: atom_id res chain seq x y z
N MET A 1 -5.09 -10.92 16.37
CA MET A 1 -5.16 -11.81 15.20
C MET A 1 -4.95 -13.23 15.70
N SER A 2 -5.82 -14.18 15.35
CA SER A 2 -5.70 -15.58 15.76
C SER A 2 -4.40 -16.20 15.24
N SER A 3 -3.90 -17.21 15.96
CA SER A 3 -2.69 -17.95 15.56
C SER A 3 -2.85 -18.61 14.20
N LEU A 4 -4.04 -19.16 13.90
CA LEU A 4 -4.38 -19.75 12.61
C LEU A 4 -4.28 -18.74 11.46
N LEU A 5 -4.91 -17.56 11.58
CA LEU A 5 -4.84 -16.53 10.54
C LEU A 5 -3.40 -16.07 10.31
N LYS A 6 -2.59 -15.93 11.37
CA LYS A 6 -1.16 -15.62 11.25
C LYS A 6 -0.41 -16.70 10.46
N LYS A 7 -0.61 -17.97 10.81
CA LYS A 7 0.09 -19.11 10.21
C LYS A 7 -0.24 -19.26 8.72
N TYR A 8 -1.50 -19.10 8.35
CA TYR A 8 -1.97 -19.34 6.98
C TYR A 8 -2.12 -18.06 6.14
N MET A 9 -1.68 -16.90 6.63
CA MET A 9 -1.90 -15.61 5.95
C MET A 9 -1.40 -15.59 4.50
N GLY A 10 -0.21 -16.13 4.25
CA GLY A 10 0.36 -16.18 2.90
C GLY A 10 -0.49 -17.01 1.94
N LEU A 11 -0.94 -18.20 2.37
CA LEU A 11 -1.83 -19.05 1.58
C LEU A 11 -3.20 -18.42 1.36
N LEU A 12 -3.76 -17.77 2.39
CA LEU A 12 -5.03 -17.05 2.27
C LEU A 12 -4.93 -15.87 1.30
N LEU A 13 -3.81 -15.15 1.29
CA LEU A 13 -3.55 -14.08 0.32
C LEU A 13 -3.46 -14.62 -1.11
N LEU A 14 -2.72 -15.71 -1.33
CA LEU A 14 -2.69 -16.39 -2.64
C LEU A 14 -4.08 -16.85 -3.06
N GLY A 15 -4.86 -17.41 -2.13
CA GLY A 15 -6.25 -17.77 -2.35
C GLY A 15 -7.12 -16.57 -2.75
N ALA A 16 -6.98 -15.42 -2.08
CA ALA A 16 -7.72 -14.21 -2.42
C ALA A 16 -7.34 -13.65 -3.81
N LEU A 17 -6.06 -13.68 -4.17
CA LEU A 17 -5.58 -13.31 -5.50
C LEU A 17 -6.17 -14.23 -6.57
N ALA A 18 -6.07 -15.55 -6.39
CA ALA A 18 -6.61 -16.54 -7.32
C ALA A 18 -8.13 -16.41 -7.45
N PHE A 19 -8.84 -16.25 -6.33
CA PHE A 19 -10.29 -16.11 -6.29
C PHE A 19 -10.75 -14.86 -7.06
N GLY A 20 -10.10 -13.71 -6.84
CA GLY A 20 -10.38 -12.49 -7.60
C GLY A 20 -10.10 -12.64 -9.11
N TYR A 21 -9.02 -13.34 -9.47
CA TYR A 21 -8.67 -13.55 -10.87
C TYR A 21 -9.64 -14.50 -11.60
N ILE A 22 -10.05 -15.59 -10.95
CA ILE A 22 -10.93 -16.62 -11.52
C ILE A 22 -12.37 -16.11 -11.63
N LEU A 23 -12.85 -15.29 -10.69
CA LEU A 23 -14.22 -14.77 -10.64
C LEU A 23 -14.29 -13.24 -10.81
N PRO A 24 -14.13 -12.72 -12.05
CA PRO A 24 -14.26 -11.28 -12.35
C PRO A 24 -15.59 -10.66 -11.91
N SER A 25 -16.67 -11.44 -11.78
CA SER A 25 -17.99 -10.94 -11.34
C SER A 25 -17.97 -10.32 -9.94
N ILE A 26 -16.98 -10.66 -9.10
CA ILE A 26 -16.76 -10.03 -7.78
C ILE A 26 -16.48 -8.52 -7.92
N SER A 27 -16.03 -8.06 -9.09
CA SER A 27 -15.81 -6.64 -9.38
C SER A 27 -17.06 -5.75 -9.20
N VAL A 28 -18.27 -6.33 -9.14
CA VAL A 28 -19.48 -5.60 -8.73
C VAL A 28 -19.35 -4.96 -7.34
N LEU A 29 -18.46 -5.49 -6.50
CA LEU A 29 -18.17 -4.97 -5.16
C LEU A 29 -17.10 -3.85 -5.14
N LYS A 30 -16.59 -3.39 -6.30
CA LYS A 30 -15.68 -2.22 -6.39
C LYS A 30 -16.15 -1.02 -5.55
N PRO A 31 -17.45 -0.64 -5.52
CA PRO A 31 -17.92 0.48 -4.71
C PRO A 31 -17.66 0.34 -3.20
N PHE A 32 -17.39 -0.87 -2.72
CA PHE A 32 -17.08 -1.12 -1.30
C PHE A 32 -15.60 -0.89 -0.94
N LEU A 33 -14.69 -0.81 -1.92
CA LEU A 33 -13.24 -0.63 -1.68
C LEU A 33 -12.88 0.60 -0.81
N PRO A 34 -13.50 1.78 -0.96
CA PRO A 34 -13.21 2.91 -0.06
C PRO A 34 -13.54 2.57 1.40
N TYR A 35 -14.66 1.87 1.64
CA TYR A 35 -15.14 1.53 2.97
C TYR A 35 -14.27 0.46 3.63
N THR A 36 -13.76 -0.50 2.86
CA THR A 36 -12.80 -1.48 3.40
C THR A 36 -11.52 -0.77 3.86
N LEU A 37 -11.00 0.17 3.05
CA LEU A 37 -9.82 0.95 3.38
C LEU A 37 -10.03 1.86 4.59
N ILE A 38 -11.15 2.60 4.66
CA ILE A 38 -11.53 3.43 5.82
C ILE A 38 -11.60 2.56 7.09
N THR A 39 -12.20 1.38 7.01
CA THR A 39 -12.33 0.48 8.16
C THR A 39 -10.98 -0.04 8.63
N MET A 40 -10.09 -0.42 7.71
CA MET A 40 -8.73 -0.85 8.03
C MET A 40 -7.89 0.27 8.66
N LEU A 41 -8.01 1.49 8.12
CA LEU A 41 -7.40 2.70 8.67
C LEU A 41 -7.91 2.98 10.07
N PHE A 42 -9.21 2.88 10.30
CA PHE A 42 -9.82 3.11 11.61
C PHE A 42 -9.26 2.14 12.66
N PHE A 43 -9.21 0.83 12.36
CA PHE A 43 -8.62 -0.14 13.28
C PHE A 43 -7.13 0.09 13.54
N SER A 44 -6.40 0.58 12.55
CA SER A 44 -4.98 0.92 12.68
C SER A 44 -4.79 2.15 13.57
N PHE A 45 -5.55 3.22 13.31
CA PHE A 45 -5.52 4.44 14.10
C PHE A 45 -6.04 4.25 15.52
N LEU A 46 -7.00 3.36 15.76
CA LEU A 46 -7.52 3.10 17.10
C LEU A 46 -6.45 2.48 18.04
N LYS A 47 -5.53 1.69 17.49
CA LYS A 47 -4.40 1.08 18.23
C LYS A 47 -3.20 2.01 18.39
N LEU A 48 -3.20 3.11 17.65
CA LEU A 48 -2.07 4.02 17.57
C LEU A 48 -1.84 4.66 18.93
N LYS A 49 -0.61 4.50 19.44
CA LYS A 49 -0.08 5.21 20.60
C LYS A 49 0.84 6.32 20.09
N LEU A 50 0.40 7.58 20.23
CA LEU A 50 1.22 8.72 19.82
C LEU A 50 2.33 8.92 20.86
N ASN A 51 3.57 8.66 20.46
CA ASN A 51 4.75 9.09 21.20
C ASN A 51 5.65 9.87 20.24
N ILE A 52 5.82 11.16 20.53
CA ILE A 52 6.55 12.13 19.71
C ILE A 52 7.97 11.63 19.39
N LYS A 53 8.62 10.91 20.31
CA LYS A 53 9.98 10.38 20.13
C LYS A 53 10.12 9.51 18.87
N TYR A 54 9.08 8.78 18.47
CA TYR A 54 9.13 7.93 17.29
C TYR A 54 9.02 8.73 15.97
N PHE A 55 8.40 9.92 16.02
CA PHE A 55 8.27 10.84 14.89
C PHE A 55 9.51 11.74 14.68
N LEU A 56 10.45 11.76 15.63
CA LEU A 56 11.71 12.50 15.54
C LEU A 56 12.88 11.63 15.04
N ARG A 57 12.60 10.42 14.56
CA ARG A 57 13.62 9.49 14.08
C ARG A 57 14.19 9.97 12.75
N PRO A 58 15.53 10.10 12.59
CA PRO A 58 16.14 10.70 11.40
C PRO A 58 15.83 9.94 10.10
N GLN A 59 15.51 8.65 10.20
CA GLN A 59 15.11 7.83 9.06
C GLN A 59 13.85 8.36 8.35
N LEU A 60 12.96 9.05 9.06
CA LEU A 60 11.75 9.64 8.49
C LEU A 60 12.08 10.73 7.46
N ALA A 61 13.15 11.49 7.65
CA ALA A 61 13.54 12.57 6.75
C ALA A 61 14.01 12.05 5.38
N PHE A 62 14.57 10.85 5.32
CA PHE A 62 15.07 10.25 4.07
C PHE A 62 13.94 9.71 3.19
N TYR A 63 12.81 9.31 3.78
CA TYR A 63 11.74 8.64 3.05
C TYR A 63 11.06 9.51 1.97
N PRO A 64 10.70 10.78 2.21
CA PRO A 64 10.21 11.69 1.17
C PRO A 64 11.14 11.78 -0.03
N PHE A 65 12.44 11.95 0.21
CA PHE A 65 13.42 12.09 -0.87
C PHE A 65 13.45 10.85 -1.77
N VAL A 66 13.34 9.66 -1.19
CA VAL A 66 13.29 8.43 -1.97
C VAL A 66 11.93 8.26 -2.66
N VAL A 67 10.85 8.24 -1.88
CA VAL A 67 9.53 7.80 -2.34
C VAL A 67 8.79 8.87 -3.15
N TRP A 68 9.07 10.15 -2.93
CA TRP A 68 8.40 11.25 -3.65
C TRP A 68 9.26 11.85 -4.76
N LEU A 69 10.55 11.53 -4.83
CA LEU A 69 11.43 12.04 -5.89
C LEU A 69 12.09 10.92 -6.68
N ILE A 70 12.94 10.09 -6.06
CA ILE A 70 13.73 9.08 -6.79
C ILE A 70 12.85 8.03 -7.47
N VAL A 71 11.99 7.37 -6.71
CA VAL A 71 11.13 6.27 -7.21
C VAL A 71 10.17 6.76 -8.32
N PRO A 72 9.43 7.87 -8.18
CA PRO A 72 8.59 8.37 -9.26
C PRO A 72 9.38 8.86 -10.47
N ALA A 73 10.55 9.49 -10.29
CA ALA A 73 11.38 9.92 -11.41
C ALA A 73 11.91 8.74 -12.24
N THR A 74 12.40 7.68 -11.58
CA THR A 74 12.81 6.45 -12.27
C THR A 74 11.63 5.78 -12.95
N THR A 75 10.47 5.76 -12.30
CA THR A 75 9.23 5.24 -12.89
C THR A 75 8.89 5.95 -14.19
N ILE A 76 8.81 7.28 -14.17
CA ILE A 76 8.53 8.13 -15.36
C ILE A 76 9.51 7.84 -16.50
N PHE A 77 10.79 7.64 -16.18
CA PHE A 77 11.82 7.32 -17.18
C PHE A 77 11.57 5.97 -17.86
N PHE A 78 11.27 4.92 -17.10
CA PHE A 78 11.05 3.57 -17.63
C PHE A 78 9.66 3.36 -18.26
N THR A 79 8.71 4.28 -18.05
CA THR A 79 7.32 4.14 -18.54
C THR A 79 6.99 5.03 -19.74
N ARG A 80 7.95 5.75 -20.33
CA ARG A 80 7.70 6.69 -21.45
C ARG A 80 6.99 6.06 -22.65
N ASN A 81 7.31 4.80 -22.95
CA ASN A 81 6.76 4.06 -24.10
C ASN A 81 5.62 3.11 -23.71
N LEU A 82 4.99 3.30 -22.54
CA LEU A 82 3.82 2.54 -22.13
C LEU A 82 2.55 3.31 -22.45
N ASP A 83 1.46 2.55 -22.59
CA ASP A 83 0.12 3.12 -22.58
C ASP A 83 -0.08 4.03 -21.35
N SER A 84 -0.76 5.16 -21.58
CA SER A 84 -0.93 6.22 -20.60
C SER A 84 -1.58 5.74 -19.30
N ALA A 85 -2.51 4.79 -19.37
CA ALA A 85 -3.18 4.26 -18.19
C ALA A 85 -2.21 3.46 -17.31
N TYR A 86 -1.40 2.58 -17.91
CA TYR A 86 -0.41 1.80 -17.16
C TYR A 86 0.72 2.67 -16.60
N ALA A 87 1.19 3.67 -17.36
CA ALA A 87 2.19 4.62 -16.89
C ALA A 87 1.67 5.41 -15.68
N THR A 88 0.42 5.88 -15.73
CA THR A 88 -0.26 6.55 -14.62
C THR A 88 -0.36 5.64 -13.39
N GLY A 89 -0.78 4.38 -13.59
CA GLY A 89 -0.87 3.39 -12.51
C GLY A 89 0.47 3.09 -11.84
N LEU A 90 1.54 2.97 -12.63
CA LEU A 90 2.91 2.80 -12.13
C LEU A 90 3.36 4.01 -11.32
N PHE A 91 3.07 5.22 -11.80
CA PHE A 91 3.40 6.45 -11.08
C PHE A 91 2.70 6.53 -9.72
N PHE A 92 1.39 6.30 -9.66
CA PHE A 92 0.65 6.31 -8.38
C PHE A 92 1.16 5.22 -7.43
N THR A 93 1.52 4.06 -7.97
CA THR A 93 2.13 2.97 -7.19
C THR A 93 3.49 3.36 -6.62
N ALA A 94 4.32 4.09 -7.37
CA ALA A 94 5.62 4.57 -6.94
C ALA A 94 5.53 5.51 -5.72
N ILE A 95 4.63 6.51 -5.78
CA ILE A 95 4.45 7.51 -4.72
C ILE A 95 3.66 6.99 -3.51
N THR A 96 3.10 5.79 -3.60
CA THR A 96 2.26 5.20 -2.56
C THR A 96 3.02 5.14 -1.23
N PRO A 97 2.39 5.49 -0.08
CA PRO A 97 3.03 5.38 1.23
C PRO A 97 3.10 3.93 1.71
N SER A 98 3.78 3.71 2.84
CA SER A 98 3.82 2.39 3.48
C SER A 98 2.42 1.89 3.85
N ALA A 99 2.16 0.59 3.69
CA ALA A 99 0.85 0.00 3.93
C ALA A 99 0.52 -0.08 5.42
N LEU A 100 -0.76 0.03 5.73
CA LEU A 100 -1.30 -0.15 7.08
C LEU A 100 -1.11 -1.58 7.61
N GLY A 101 -0.93 -2.55 6.71
CA GLY A 101 -0.59 -3.94 7.02
C GLY A 101 0.88 -4.16 7.39
N SER A 102 1.77 -3.22 7.10
CA SER A 102 3.21 -3.37 7.37
C SER A 102 3.55 -3.68 8.84
N PRO A 103 2.85 -3.16 9.88
CA PRO A 103 3.14 -3.53 11.26
C PRO A 103 3.00 -5.02 11.54
N VAL A 104 2.12 -5.73 10.82
CA VAL A 104 1.98 -7.19 10.94
C VAL A 104 3.24 -7.88 10.43
N VAL A 105 3.74 -7.49 9.25
CA VAL A 105 4.97 -8.05 8.68
C VAL A 105 6.18 -7.73 9.57
N ILE A 106 6.31 -6.47 10.02
CA ILE A 106 7.35 -6.06 10.96
C ILE A 106 7.29 -6.86 12.27
N SER A 107 6.07 -7.17 12.74
CA SER A 107 5.89 -7.96 13.95
C SER A 107 6.41 -9.39 13.82
N LEU A 108 6.28 -9.99 12.63
CA LEU A 108 6.78 -11.33 12.31
C LEU A 108 8.30 -11.34 12.11
N LEU A 109 8.86 -10.26 11.58
CA LEU A 109 10.31 -10.11 11.40
C LEU A 109 11.03 -9.72 12.70
N ASN A 110 10.32 -9.43 13.79
CA ASN A 110 10.90 -8.83 15.00
C ASN A 110 11.64 -7.50 14.71
N GLY A 111 11.08 -6.66 13.84
CA GLY A 111 11.59 -5.31 13.54
C GLY A 111 11.07 -4.24 14.51
N ASP A 112 11.53 -2.99 14.30
CA ASP A 112 11.14 -1.80 15.06
C ASP A 112 9.71 -1.38 14.68
N ARG A 113 8.73 -1.88 15.44
CA ARG A 113 7.30 -1.64 15.22
C ARG A 113 6.93 -0.17 15.36
N GLU A 114 7.54 0.53 16.32
CA GLU A 114 7.21 1.94 16.62
C GLU A 114 7.72 2.87 15.52
N LEU A 115 8.91 2.61 14.99
CA LEU A 115 9.41 3.31 13.81
C LEU A 115 8.48 3.07 12.60
N ASN A 116 8.11 1.82 12.34
CA ASN A 116 7.23 1.50 11.23
C ASN A 116 5.85 2.20 11.35
N ILE A 117 5.26 2.20 12.54
CA ILE A 117 3.99 2.91 12.78
C ILE A 117 4.16 4.40 12.48
N SER A 118 5.28 5.02 12.86
CA SER A 118 5.52 6.44 12.59
C SER A 118 5.55 6.76 11.10
N PHE A 119 6.19 5.91 10.28
CA PHE A 119 6.17 6.04 8.82
C PHE A 119 4.77 5.87 8.24
N VAL A 120 4.08 4.80 8.64
CA VAL A 120 2.72 4.53 8.18
C VAL A 120 1.83 5.72 8.47
N VAL A 121 1.87 6.27 9.68
CA VAL A 121 1.03 7.39 10.08
C VAL A 121 1.40 8.66 9.34
N LEU A 122 2.67 9.08 9.41
CA LEU A 122 3.12 10.34 8.84
C LEU A 122 2.86 10.40 7.32
N PHE A 123 3.21 9.34 6.60
CA PHE A 123 3.13 9.35 5.14
C PHE A 123 1.74 9.01 4.58
N ASN A 124 0.89 8.30 5.33
CA ASN A 124 -0.52 8.21 4.95
C ASN A 124 -1.27 9.53 5.25
N LEU A 125 -0.94 10.26 6.32
CA LEU A 125 -1.50 11.60 6.57
C LEU A 125 -1.05 12.62 5.51
N ALA A 126 0.15 12.47 4.97
CA ALA A 126 0.63 13.28 3.85
C ALA A 126 0.03 12.86 2.49
N ALA A 127 -0.56 11.66 2.38
CA ALA A 127 -1.05 11.10 1.12
C ALA A 127 -2.03 12.01 0.35
N PRO A 128 -2.99 12.73 0.97
CA PRO A 128 -3.89 13.62 0.25
C PRO A 128 -3.15 14.71 -0.53
N LEU A 129 -2.07 15.24 0.03
CA LEU A 129 -1.23 16.25 -0.63
C LEU A 129 -0.34 15.62 -1.68
N THR A 130 0.33 14.51 -1.37
CA THR A 130 1.32 13.91 -2.28
C THR A 130 0.66 13.29 -3.51
N TYR A 131 -0.50 12.64 -3.36
CA TYR A 131 -1.27 12.09 -4.48
C TYR A 131 -1.89 13.17 -5.37
N ALA A 132 -2.08 14.38 -4.85
CA ALA A 132 -2.62 15.49 -5.62
C ALA A 132 -1.51 16.27 -6.33
N LEU A 133 -0.45 16.63 -5.60
CA LEU A 133 0.58 17.55 -6.07
C LEU A 133 1.67 16.86 -6.88
N LEU A 134 2.12 15.66 -6.53
CA LEU A 134 3.20 14.99 -7.27
C LEU A 134 2.82 14.66 -8.72
N PRO A 135 1.63 14.11 -9.04
CA PRO A 135 1.25 13.91 -10.43
C PRO A 135 1.10 15.24 -11.18
N LEU A 136 0.57 16.29 -10.54
CA LEU A 136 0.47 17.64 -11.12
C LEU A 136 1.86 18.22 -11.49
N LEU A 137 2.89 17.93 -10.71
CA LEU A 137 4.25 18.43 -10.94
C LEU A 137 5.04 17.55 -11.91
N MET A 138 4.88 16.23 -11.84
CA MET A 138 5.78 15.28 -12.49
C MET A 138 5.19 14.62 -13.74
N LEU A 139 3.85 14.56 -13.88
CA LEU A 139 3.18 14.04 -15.08
C LEU A 139 2.78 15.14 -16.06
N LYS A 140 2.97 16.42 -15.70
CA LYS A 140 2.65 17.56 -16.58
C LYS A 140 3.48 17.48 -17.86
N GLY A 141 2.80 17.31 -18.99
CA GLY A 141 3.42 17.18 -20.31
C GLY A 141 3.67 15.75 -20.79
N GLN A 142 3.40 14.71 -19.97
CA GLN A 142 3.33 13.34 -20.45
C GLN A 142 1.91 12.96 -20.88
N ASN A 143 1.77 12.56 -22.14
CA ASN A 143 0.62 11.82 -22.68
C ASN A 143 -0.78 12.41 -22.39
N SER A 144 -0.88 13.73 -22.21
CA SER A 144 -2.16 14.44 -22.01
C SER A 144 -3.02 13.89 -20.85
N VAL A 145 -2.40 13.34 -19.80
CA VAL A 145 -3.16 12.81 -18.65
C VAL A 145 -3.73 13.98 -17.85
N ASN A 146 -5.05 14.15 -17.90
CA ASN A 146 -5.74 15.11 -17.05
C ASN A 146 -5.82 14.54 -15.61
N VAL A 147 -5.06 15.14 -14.69
CA VAL A 147 -5.07 14.75 -13.28
C VAL A 147 -6.14 15.56 -12.55
N PRO A 148 -7.22 14.94 -12.04
CA PRO A 148 -8.26 15.65 -11.30
C PRO A 148 -7.80 15.94 -9.86
N THR A 149 -6.84 16.84 -9.70
CA THR A 149 -6.11 17.14 -8.46
C THR A 149 -7.04 17.35 -7.26
N THR A 150 -8.05 18.21 -7.40
CA THR A 150 -9.00 18.53 -6.31
C THR A 150 -9.84 17.32 -5.92
N ALA A 151 -10.27 16.51 -6.89
CA ALA A 151 -11.05 15.30 -6.63
C ALA A 151 -10.20 14.22 -5.94
N ILE A 152 -8.94 14.04 -6.37
CA ILE A 152 -8.00 13.11 -5.72
C ILE A 152 -7.71 13.58 -4.30
N MET A 153 -7.37 14.86 -4.11
CA MET A 153 -7.05 15.41 -2.80
C MET A 153 -8.21 15.23 -1.82
N SER A 154 -9.42 15.63 -2.20
CA SER A 154 -10.61 15.54 -1.34
C SER A 154 -10.99 14.09 -1.01
N LYS A 155 -10.99 13.19 -2.01
CA LYS A 155 -11.29 11.76 -1.78
C LYS A 155 -10.25 11.11 -0.87
N VAL A 156 -8.95 11.30 -1.14
CA VAL A 156 -7.88 10.72 -0.31
C VAL A 156 -7.89 11.34 1.09
N ALA A 157 -8.13 12.65 1.22
CA ALA A 157 -8.33 13.30 2.52
C ALA A 157 -9.48 12.68 3.31
N PHE A 158 -10.63 12.45 2.67
CA PHE A 158 -11.76 11.78 3.30
C PHE A 158 -11.39 10.37 3.78
N ILE A 159 -10.78 9.56 2.91
CA ILE A 159 -10.38 8.18 3.22
C ILE A 159 -9.40 8.13 4.40
N VAL A 160 -8.50 9.09 4.52
CA VAL A 160 -7.46 9.10 5.56
C VAL A 160 -7.91 9.78 6.84
N PHE A 161 -8.50 10.98 6.76
CA PHE A 161 -8.83 11.78 7.94
C PHE A 161 -10.11 11.34 8.63
N LEU A 162 -11.12 10.85 7.91
CA LEU A 162 -12.34 10.34 8.53
C LEU A 162 -12.04 9.23 9.57
N PRO A 163 -11.35 8.12 9.22
CA PRO A 163 -11.06 7.08 10.20
C PRO A 163 -10.15 7.55 11.32
N LEU A 164 -9.29 8.55 11.09
CA LEU A 164 -8.48 9.16 12.15
C LEU A 164 -9.34 9.89 13.17
N LEU A 165 -10.27 10.74 12.70
CA LEU A 165 -11.20 11.49 13.55
C LEU A 165 -12.08 10.52 14.36
N LEU A 166 -12.63 9.50 13.70
CA LEU A 166 -13.43 8.46 14.35
C LEU A 166 -12.62 7.70 15.40
N ALA A 167 -11.40 7.27 15.09
CA ALA A 167 -10.53 6.59 16.04
C ALA A 167 -10.20 7.47 17.25
N SER A 168 -9.96 8.77 17.04
CA SER A 168 -9.73 9.75 18.10
C SER A 168 -10.96 9.96 18.99
N ALA A 169 -12.16 10.00 18.40
CA ALA A 169 -13.41 10.08 19.16
C ALA A 169 -13.65 8.81 20.00
N VAL A 170 -13.49 7.62 19.40
CA VAL A 170 -13.72 6.33 20.07
C VAL A 170 -12.70 6.08 21.19
N ARG A 171 -11.45 6.53 21.05
CA ARG A 171 -10.41 6.43 22.09
C ARG A 171 -10.79 7.07 23.42
N LYS A 172 -11.72 8.02 23.45
CA LYS A 172 -12.26 8.61 24.68
C LYS A 172 -13.02 7.58 25.54
N PHE A 173 -13.45 6.48 24.94
CA PHE A 173 -14.22 5.42 25.59
C PHE A 173 -13.36 4.14 25.73
N LYS A 174 -12.66 3.99 26.86
CA LYS A 174 -11.72 2.88 27.10
C LYS A 174 -12.34 1.49 26.89
N LYS A 175 -13.51 1.23 27.50
CA LYS A 175 -14.22 -0.06 27.38
C LYS A 175 -14.53 -0.42 25.93
N LEU A 176 -15.01 0.56 25.14
CA LEU A 176 -15.32 0.38 23.73
C LEU A 176 -14.05 0.14 22.90
N THR A 177 -13.00 0.94 23.16
CA THR A 177 -11.71 0.81 22.50
C THR A 177 -11.10 -0.59 22.71
N ASP A 178 -11.10 -1.08 23.95
CA ASP A 178 -10.57 -2.40 24.30
C ASP A 178 -11.39 -3.52 23.63
N ALA A 179 -12.71 -3.41 23.61
CA ALA A 179 -13.60 -4.36 22.94
C ALA A 179 -13.34 -4.44 21.42
N ILE A 180 -13.20 -3.29 20.74
CA ILE A 180 -12.89 -3.24 19.32
C ILE A 180 -11.48 -3.79 19.06
N ASN A 181 -10.49 -3.38 19.86
CA ASN A 181 -9.10 -3.80 19.69
C ASN A 181 -8.90 -5.32 19.82
N LYS A 182 -9.70 -5.99 20.66
CA LYS A 182 -9.69 -7.46 20.80
C LYS A 182 -10.00 -8.18 19.49
N LYS A 183 -10.94 -7.65 18.69
CA LYS A 183 -11.42 -8.30 17.44
C LYS A 183 -10.78 -7.74 16.17
N SER A 184 -10.34 -6.48 16.20
CA SER A 184 -9.89 -5.75 15.01
C SER A 184 -8.71 -6.41 14.29
N GLY A 185 -7.87 -7.18 14.97
CA GLY A 185 -6.78 -7.92 14.31
C GLY A 185 -7.27 -8.99 13.34
N ASN A 186 -8.34 -9.73 13.67
CA ASN A 186 -8.92 -10.72 12.76
C ASN A 186 -9.71 -10.02 11.64
N ALA A 187 -10.54 -9.05 12.04
CA ALA A 187 -11.36 -8.29 11.09
C ALA A 187 -10.50 -7.61 10.02
N ASN A 188 -9.40 -6.94 10.41
CA ASN A 188 -8.50 -6.27 9.48
C ASN A 188 -7.88 -7.24 8.46
N ALA A 189 -7.53 -8.45 8.90
CA ALA A 189 -7.00 -9.47 7.99
C ALA A 189 -8.05 -9.96 6.98
N LEU A 190 -9.27 -10.25 7.42
CA LEU A 190 -10.36 -10.69 6.54
C LEU A 190 -10.78 -9.59 5.56
N ILE A 191 -10.88 -8.35 6.03
CA ILE A 191 -11.18 -7.18 5.19
C ILE A 191 -10.06 -6.98 4.15
N MET A 192 -8.80 -7.14 4.53
CA MET A 192 -7.67 -7.10 3.60
C MET A 192 -7.80 -8.17 2.51
N LEU A 193 -8.08 -9.43 2.87
CA LEU A 193 -8.27 -10.51 1.90
C LEU A 193 -9.41 -10.22 0.92
N ALA A 194 -10.56 -9.75 1.43
CA ALA A 194 -11.69 -9.35 0.59
C ALA A 194 -11.32 -8.19 -0.35
N THR A 195 -10.60 -7.19 0.16
CA THR A 195 -10.14 -6.03 -0.62
C THR A 195 -9.21 -6.45 -1.75
N VAL A 196 -8.26 -7.36 -1.48
CA VAL A 196 -7.37 -7.93 -2.48
C VAL A 196 -8.17 -8.65 -3.57
N ALA A 197 -9.11 -9.52 -3.19
CA ALA A 197 -9.93 -10.25 -4.15
C ALA A 197 -10.76 -9.31 -5.05
N ILE A 198 -11.41 -8.29 -4.47
CA ILE A 198 -12.20 -7.30 -5.22
C ILE A 198 -11.30 -6.51 -6.18
N ALA A 199 -10.13 -6.08 -5.72
CA ALA A 199 -9.17 -5.33 -6.54
C ALA A 199 -8.63 -6.15 -7.72
N VAL A 200 -8.30 -7.43 -7.51
CA VAL A 200 -7.87 -8.31 -8.61
C VAL A 200 -9.03 -8.56 -9.58
N ALA A 201 -10.22 -8.86 -9.07
CA ALA A 201 -11.41 -9.07 -9.91
C ALA A 201 -11.72 -7.85 -10.78
N ALA A 202 -11.51 -6.65 -10.25
CA ALA A 202 -11.70 -5.39 -10.95
C ALA A 202 -10.86 -5.24 -12.22
N SER A 203 -9.68 -5.87 -12.25
CA SER A 203 -8.75 -5.82 -13.37
C SER A 203 -8.61 -7.16 -14.11
N ALA A 204 -9.29 -8.22 -13.64
CA ALA A 204 -9.09 -9.59 -14.12
C ALA A 204 -9.42 -9.76 -15.62
N ASN A 205 -10.54 -9.21 -16.08
CA ASN A 205 -10.91 -9.27 -17.50
C ASN A 205 -9.85 -8.60 -18.38
N ARG A 206 -9.32 -7.46 -17.94
CA ARG A 206 -8.28 -6.74 -18.67
C ARG A 206 -6.96 -7.52 -18.70
N ILE A 207 -6.59 -8.15 -17.58
CA ILE A 207 -5.40 -9.00 -17.50
C ILE A 207 -5.54 -10.20 -18.44
N LYS A 208 -6.73 -10.81 -18.52
CA LYS A 208 -7.00 -11.97 -19.39
C LYS A 208 -7.00 -11.62 -20.88
N SER A 209 -7.47 -10.42 -21.24
CA SER A 209 -7.55 -9.98 -22.64
C SER A 209 -6.26 -9.34 -23.18
N ALA A 210 -5.33 -8.95 -22.31
CA ALA A 210 -4.10 -8.28 -22.71
C ALA A 210 -3.08 -9.27 -23.28
N GLU A 211 -2.26 -8.80 -24.23
CA GLU A 211 -1.15 -9.59 -24.76
C GLU A 211 -0.19 -10.02 -23.65
N ALA A 212 0.27 -11.28 -23.70
CA ALA A 212 1.16 -11.85 -22.69
C ALA A 212 2.44 -11.02 -22.51
N ALA A 213 3.00 -10.48 -23.59
CA ALA A 213 4.17 -9.61 -23.55
C ALA A 213 3.93 -8.32 -22.76
N VAL A 214 2.73 -7.72 -22.88
CA VAL A 214 2.35 -6.52 -22.12
C VAL A 214 2.23 -6.85 -20.63
N ILE A 215 1.55 -7.95 -20.29
CA ILE A 215 1.42 -8.39 -18.89
C ILE A 215 2.77 -8.70 -18.27
N PHE A 216 3.63 -9.43 -18.99
CA PHE A 216 4.98 -9.74 -18.53
C PHE A 216 5.82 -8.48 -18.31
N LYS A 217 5.76 -7.52 -19.24
CA LYS A 217 6.45 -6.23 -19.11
C LYS A 217 5.95 -5.44 -17.90
N LEU A 218 4.64 -5.35 -17.69
CA LEU A 218 4.05 -4.65 -16.54
C LEU A 218 4.41 -5.32 -15.22
N PHE A 219 4.32 -6.65 -15.15
CA PHE A 219 4.74 -7.40 -13.98
C PHE A 219 6.23 -7.20 -13.69
N SER A 220 7.09 -7.26 -14.71
CA SER A 220 8.54 -7.05 -14.56
C SER A 220 8.88 -5.66 -14.05
N LEU A 221 8.21 -4.62 -14.58
CA LEU A 221 8.41 -3.23 -14.12
C LEU A 221 7.94 -3.02 -12.67
N THR A 222 6.77 -3.56 -12.32
CA THR A 222 6.24 -3.46 -10.94
C THR A 222 7.06 -4.27 -9.95
N PHE A 223 7.50 -5.47 -10.31
CA PHE A 223 8.38 -6.30 -9.50
C PHE A 223 9.77 -5.66 -9.32
N GLY A 224 10.34 -5.11 -10.39
CA GLY A 224 11.57 -4.33 -10.33
C GLY A 224 11.45 -3.09 -9.44
N MET A 225 10.33 -2.37 -9.51
CA MET A 225 10.02 -1.26 -8.59
C MET A 225 9.96 -1.74 -7.14
N ALA A 226 9.33 -2.90 -6.89
CA ALA A 226 9.26 -3.48 -5.55
C ALA A 226 10.68 -3.83 -5.04
N ILE A 227 11.49 -4.54 -5.82
CA ILE A 227 12.90 -4.84 -5.48
C ILE A 227 13.66 -3.56 -5.16
N MET A 228 13.53 -2.54 -6.01
CA MET A 228 14.18 -1.25 -5.82
C MET A 228 13.77 -0.61 -4.49
N ASN A 229 12.47 -0.60 -4.15
CA ASN A 229 11.98 -0.06 -2.88
C ASN A 229 12.52 -0.83 -1.66
N TYR A 230 12.50 -2.17 -1.68
CA TYR A 230 13.08 -2.98 -0.60
C TYR A 230 14.60 -2.73 -0.48
N GLY A 231 15.31 -2.68 -1.61
CA GLY A 231 16.75 -2.38 -1.70
C GLY A 231 17.10 -1.00 -1.14
N LEU A 232 16.33 0.03 -1.48
CA LEU A 232 16.49 1.38 -0.93
C LEU A 232 16.25 1.40 0.59
N GLY A 233 15.31 0.60 1.10
CA GLY A 233 15.14 0.41 2.54
C GLY A 233 16.32 -0.32 3.20
N PHE A 234 16.99 -1.25 2.51
CA PHE A 234 18.24 -1.87 3.00
C PHE A 234 19.36 -0.84 3.05
N ILE A 235 19.53 -0.04 1.99
CA ILE A 235 20.53 1.05 1.93
C ILE A 235 20.28 2.05 3.07
N ALA A 236 19.02 2.44 3.30
CA ALA A 236 18.64 3.32 4.41
C ALA A 236 18.93 2.72 5.81
N SER A 237 19.11 1.40 5.89
CA SER A 237 19.42 0.68 7.13
C SER A 237 20.92 0.51 7.39
N VAL A 238 21.81 0.82 6.43
CA VAL A 238 23.26 0.53 6.54
C VAL A 238 23.90 1.15 7.79
N LYS A 239 23.46 2.33 8.20
CA LYS A 239 23.96 2.99 9.42
C LYS A 239 23.46 2.35 10.73
N ASN A 240 22.46 1.49 10.68
CA ASN A 240 21.90 0.80 11.85
C ASN A 240 21.31 -0.56 11.46
N ASN A 241 22.12 -1.61 11.60
CA ASN A 241 21.76 -2.99 11.25
C ASN A 241 20.48 -3.51 11.94
N LYS A 242 20.08 -2.94 13.09
CA LYS A 242 18.81 -3.29 13.75
C LYS A 242 17.59 -2.94 12.88
N LEU A 243 17.76 -2.06 11.89
CA LEU A 243 16.71 -1.60 11.00
C LEU A 243 16.57 -2.42 9.71
N TYR A 244 17.46 -3.39 9.43
CA TYR A 244 17.34 -4.26 8.25
C TYR A 244 16.05 -5.08 8.21
N ARG A 245 15.42 -5.30 9.37
CA ARG A 245 14.10 -5.96 9.47
C ARG A 245 12.92 -4.98 9.38
N THR A 246 13.20 -3.69 9.28
CA THR A 246 12.22 -2.60 9.37
C THR A 246 12.14 -1.77 8.10
N LEU A 247 13.21 -1.07 7.73
CA LEU A 247 13.14 -0.11 6.62
C LEU A 247 12.88 -0.75 5.25
N PRO A 248 13.41 -1.95 4.90
CA PRO A 248 13.03 -2.61 3.64
C PRO A 248 11.52 -2.80 3.51
N VAL A 249 10.86 -3.23 4.57
CA VAL A 249 9.39 -3.41 4.59
C VAL A 249 8.69 -2.06 4.59
N VAL A 250 9.17 -1.07 5.33
CA VAL A 250 8.61 0.29 5.34
C VAL A 250 8.59 0.89 3.93
N PHE A 251 9.68 0.75 3.18
CA PHE A 251 9.80 1.28 1.81
C PHE A 251 9.06 0.42 0.80
N GLY A 252 9.13 -0.90 0.95
CA GLY A 252 8.66 -1.88 -0.04
C GLY A 252 7.21 -2.33 0.11
N HIS A 253 6.69 -2.48 1.33
CA HIS A 253 5.31 -2.89 1.58
C HIS A 253 4.38 -1.66 1.52
N LYS A 254 3.87 -1.38 0.33
CA LYS A 254 3.08 -0.18 -0.02
C LYS A 254 1.58 -0.34 0.24
N ASN A 255 0.89 0.77 0.53
CA ASN A 255 -0.58 0.84 0.61
C ASN A 255 -1.24 0.72 -0.78
N THR A 256 -1.07 -0.43 -1.43
CA THR A 256 -1.53 -0.68 -2.80
C THR A 256 -3.03 -0.55 -2.96
N VAL A 257 -3.81 -0.84 -1.91
CA VAL A 257 -5.26 -0.62 -1.90
C VAL A 257 -5.60 0.86 -2.14
N LEU A 258 -4.88 1.78 -1.50
CA LEU A 258 -5.07 3.22 -1.75
C LEU A 258 -4.75 3.58 -3.21
N SER A 259 -3.65 3.04 -3.77
CA SER A 259 -3.27 3.26 -5.17
C SER A 259 -4.33 2.75 -6.14
N ILE A 260 -4.80 1.51 -5.94
CA ILE A 260 -5.87 0.88 -6.72
C ILE A 260 -7.11 1.77 -6.69
N LEU A 261 -7.51 2.22 -5.50
CA LEU A 261 -8.69 3.05 -5.35
C LEU A 261 -8.58 4.38 -6.09
N VAL A 262 -7.44 5.07 -5.97
CA VAL A 262 -7.21 6.33 -6.68
C VAL A 262 -7.26 6.11 -8.19
N CYS A 263 -6.66 5.02 -8.68
CA CYS A 263 -6.65 4.69 -10.11
C CYS A 263 -8.07 4.43 -10.64
N ILE A 264 -8.82 3.52 -10.02
CA ILE A 264 -10.19 3.18 -10.45
C ILE A 264 -11.13 4.39 -10.34
N SER A 265 -10.99 5.21 -9.29
CA SER A 265 -11.95 6.30 -9.01
C SER A 265 -11.73 7.57 -9.83
N ASN A 266 -10.61 7.69 -10.55
CA ASN A 266 -10.23 8.95 -11.21
C ASN A 266 -9.62 8.76 -12.60
N PHE A 267 -9.25 7.53 -12.98
CA PHE A 267 -8.62 7.22 -14.26
C PHE A 267 -9.36 6.06 -14.93
N SER A 268 -8.78 4.85 -14.93
CA SER A 268 -9.37 3.66 -15.54
C SER A 268 -9.03 2.39 -14.76
N ASP A 269 -9.69 1.28 -15.11
CA ASP A 269 -9.42 -0.04 -14.53
C ASP A 269 -8.01 -0.55 -14.89
N GLU A 270 -7.49 -0.19 -16.07
CA GLU A 270 -6.12 -0.46 -16.52
C GLU A 270 -5.09 0.21 -15.62
N ALA A 271 -5.36 1.45 -15.19
CA ALA A 271 -4.46 2.19 -14.31
C ALA A 271 -4.31 1.52 -12.94
N ALA A 272 -5.24 0.64 -12.53
CA ALA A 272 -5.11 -0.12 -11.29
C ALA A 272 -4.24 -1.38 -11.43
N VAL A 273 -4.03 -1.91 -12.64
CA VAL A 273 -3.27 -3.14 -12.89
C VAL A 273 -1.85 -3.09 -12.28
N PRO A 274 -1.07 -2.00 -12.45
CA PRO A 274 0.26 -1.92 -11.85
C PRO A 274 0.25 -2.04 -10.32
N ALA A 275 -0.74 -1.45 -9.65
CA ALA A 275 -0.85 -1.51 -8.20
C ALA A 275 -1.25 -2.93 -7.72
N VAL A 276 -2.05 -3.65 -8.50
CA VAL A 276 -2.36 -5.07 -8.27
C VAL A 276 -1.11 -5.94 -8.43
N PHE A 277 -0.33 -5.75 -9.49
CA PHE A 277 0.92 -6.50 -9.65
C PHE A 277 1.97 -6.14 -8.59
N TYR A 278 2.05 -4.89 -8.17
CA TYR A 278 2.89 -4.48 -7.04
C TYR A 278 2.44 -5.14 -5.73
N LEU A 279 1.13 -5.28 -5.51
CA LEU A 279 0.58 -5.98 -4.35
C LEU A 279 1.09 -7.43 -4.31
N ILE A 280 1.03 -8.14 -5.43
CA ILE A 280 1.59 -9.49 -5.55
C ILE A 280 3.11 -9.47 -5.28
N SER A 281 3.81 -8.54 -5.92
CA SER A 281 5.26 -8.39 -5.85
C SER A 281 5.77 -8.17 -4.41
N HIS A 282 5.17 -7.22 -3.68
CA HIS A 282 5.58 -6.96 -2.32
C HIS A 282 5.28 -8.15 -1.40
N HIS A 283 4.25 -8.95 -1.67
CA HIS A 283 3.91 -10.09 -0.82
C HIS A 283 4.91 -11.22 -1.01
N ILE A 284 5.36 -11.46 -2.25
CA ILE A 284 6.49 -12.35 -2.55
C ILE A 284 7.75 -11.88 -1.80
N LEU A 285 8.08 -10.59 -1.88
CA LEU A 285 9.25 -10.04 -1.18
C LEU A 285 9.12 -10.11 0.35
N ASN A 286 7.92 -9.95 0.91
CA ASN A 286 7.70 -10.15 2.34
C ASN A 286 7.90 -11.61 2.76
N ALA A 287 7.45 -12.58 1.93
CA ALA A 287 7.72 -13.98 2.18
C ALA A 287 9.23 -14.27 2.15
N ALA A 288 9.96 -13.71 1.17
CA ALA A 288 11.41 -13.81 1.12
C ALA A 288 12.08 -13.18 2.36
N MET A 289 11.65 -12.00 2.79
CA MET A 289 12.14 -11.36 4.02
C MET A 289 11.94 -12.24 5.25
N LEU A 290 10.77 -12.88 5.38
CA LEU A 290 10.47 -13.79 6.50
C LEU A 290 11.36 -15.03 6.49
N HIS A 291 11.71 -15.53 5.31
CA HIS A 291 12.63 -16.64 5.16
C HIS A 291 14.08 -16.25 5.48
N LEU A 292 14.52 -15.07 5.04
CA LEU A 292 15.88 -14.55 5.28
C LEU A 292 16.10 -14.10 6.73
N PHE A 293 15.05 -13.63 7.40
CA PHE A 293 15.09 -13.16 8.79
C PHE A 293 14.07 -13.91 9.65
N PRO A 294 14.25 -15.24 9.86
CA PRO A 294 13.32 -16.01 10.64
C PRO A 294 13.21 -15.47 12.07
N ALA A 295 12.00 -15.50 12.61
CA ALA A 295 11.80 -15.27 14.03
C ALA A 295 12.50 -16.38 14.81
N LYS A 296 13.45 -16.01 15.68
CA LYS A 296 13.94 -16.91 16.73
C LYS A 296 12.85 -17.10 17.77
#